data_AF-A0A344TH87-F1
#
_entry.id   AF-A0A344TH87-F1
#
_cell.length_a   1.000
_cell.length_b   1.000
_cell.length_c   1.000
_cell.angle_alpha   90.00
_cell.angle_beta   90.00
_cell.angle_gamma   90.00
#
_symmetry.space_group_name_H-M   'P 1'
#
loop_
_entity.id
_entity.type
_entity.pdbx_description
1 polymer ?
#
loop_
_entity_poly.entity_id
_entity_poly.type
_entity_poly.pdbx_seq_one_letter_code
_entity_poly.pdbx_strand_id
1 'polypeptide(L)'
;MFFKGYSQTSSTFGFFVGSSPCGNVIRPLLNMPLTAECEFTKWTITLHQDSATEAPTTFNISCVYGIGQPNTSGFVGGGTKVEIEGKWTIVKGSKANSEAVVYQLNPDQPEKSVSFVKLDDNIIHLLYSDKSLMIGNSGQSYTFNKIKNIR
;
A
#
# COMPACT_ATOMS: atom_id res chain seq x y z
N MET A 1 -23.00 24.62 26.22
CA MET A 1 -21.96 24.60 25.17
C MET A 1 -22.03 23.20 24.56
N PHE A 2 -22.69 23.04 23.40
CA PHE A 2 -22.89 21.74 22.76
C PHE A 2 -21.73 21.46 21.81
N PHE A 3 -20.96 20.40 22.06
CA PHE A 3 -19.99 19.90 21.10
C PHE A 3 -20.75 19.36 19.89
N LYS A 4 -20.62 20.05 18.75
CA LYS A 4 -21.14 19.59 17.47
C LYS A 4 -20.26 18.41 17.03
N GLY A 5 -20.73 17.19 17.27
CA GLY A 5 -20.10 15.99 16.73
C GLY A 5 -20.17 16.04 15.22
N TYR A 6 -19.07 16.43 14.57
CA TYR A 6 -18.94 16.23 13.13
C TYR A 6 -18.78 14.73 12.91
N SER A 7 -19.81 14.11 12.34
CA SER A 7 -19.69 12.81 11.69
C SER A 7 -18.55 12.92 10.67
N GLN A 8 -17.46 12.19 10.89
CA GLN A 8 -16.36 12.13 9.92
C GLN A 8 -16.87 11.43 8.66
N THR A 9 -17.29 12.20 7.67
CA THR A 9 -17.66 11.67 6.36
C THR A 9 -16.37 11.31 5.64
N SER A 10 -16.10 10.01 5.53
CA SER A 10 -14.91 9.48 4.85
C SER A 10 -15.17 9.32 3.35
N SER A 11 -14.21 9.74 2.53
CA SER A 11 -14.22 9.56 1.08
C SER A 11 -12.95 8.88 0.60
N THR A 12 -12.99 8.19 -0.55
CA THR A 12 -11.81 7.53 -1.11
C THR A 12 -10.92 8.53 -1.82
N PHE A 13 -9.71 8.74 -1.31
CA PHE A 13 -8.65 9.51 -1.96
C PHE A 13 -8.07 8.76 -3.17
N GLY A 14 -7.82 7.45 -2.99
CA GLY A 14 -7.31 6.62 -4.05
C GLY A 14 -7.45 5.13 -3.77
N PHE A 15 -7.64 4.37 -4.85
CA PHE A 15 -7.70 2.93 -4.85
C PHE A 15 -6.61 2.43 -5.80
N PHE A 16 -5.62 1.73 -5.27
CA PHE A 16 -4.42 1.32 -5.99
C PHE A 16 -4.30 -0.20 -6.00
N VAL A 17 -3.89 -0.77 -7.13
CA VAL A 17 -3.60 -2.20 -7.26
C VAL A 17 -2.20 -2.43 -7.81
N GLY A 18 -1.60 -3.55 -7.43
CA GLY A 18 -0.28 -3.93 -7.90
C GLY A 18 0.09 -5.35 -7.49
N SER A 19 1.27 -5.77 -7.93
CA SER A 19 1.90 -6.99 -7.46
C SER A 19 3.35 -6.73 -7.11
N SER A 20 3.86 -7.45 -6.10
CA SER A 20 5.25 -7.36 -5.70
C SER A 20 5.82 -8.72 -5.28
N PRO A 21 7.14 -8.91 -5.35
CA PRO A 21 7.80 -10.04 -4.70
C PRO A 21 7.50 -10.06 -3.19
N CYS A 22 7.44 -11.26 -2.58
CA CYS A 22 7.25 -11.37 -1.12
C CYS A 22 8.50 -10.95 -0.33
N GLY A 23 9.69 -11.19 -0.88
CA GLY A 23 10.97 -10.61 -0.46
C GLY A 23 11.25 -10.55 1.06
N ASN A 24 12.22 -9.72 1.42
CA ASN A 24 12.60 -9.43 2.81
C ASN A 24 11.85 -8.23 3.40
N VAL A 25 11.21 -7.39 2.57
CA VAL A 25 10.46 -6.21 3.00
C VAL A 25 8.97 -6.51 3.18
N ILE A 26 8.37 -7.22 2.22
CA ILE A 26 6.93 -7.51 2.25
C ILE A 26 6.58 -8.59 3.29
N ARG A 27 7.43 -9.61 3.48
CA ARG A 27 7.22 -10.66 4.49
C ARG A 27 7.01 -10.09 5.91
N PRO A 28 7.92 -9.26 6.46
CA PRO A 28 7.70 -8.65 7.78
C PRO A 28 6.47 -7.75 7.82
N LEU A 29 6.23 -6.97 6.76
CA LEU A 29 5.08 -6.07 6.69
C LEU A 29 3.75 -6.82 6.84
N LEU A 30 3.65 -8.00 6.25
CA LEU A 30 2.45 -8.84 6.29
C LEU A 30 2.43 -9.83 7.47
N ASN A 31 3.41 -9.76 8.38
CA ASN A 31 3.66 -10.79 9.39
C ASN A 31 3.67 -12.22 8.80
N MET A 32 4.19 -12.35 7.58
CA MET A 32 4.20 -13.62 6.86
C MET A 32 5.18 -14.60 7.54
N PRO A 33 4.77 -15.86 7.82
CA PRO A 33 5.68 -16.86 8.34
C PRO A 33 6.87 -17.08 7.42
N LEU A 34 8.06 -17.27 7.99
CA LEU A 34 9.28 -17.58 7.20
C LEU A 34 9.14 -18.88 6.41
N THR A 35 8.34 -19.82 6.90
CA THR A 35 8.04 -21.11 6.25
C THR A 35 6.99 -21.02 5.16
N ALA A 36 6.32 -19.88 5.01
CA ALA A 36 5.29 -19.72 3.98
C ALA A 36 5.93 -19.69 2.58
N GLU A 37 5.47 -20.58 1.71
CA GLU A 37 5.79 -20.54 0.28
C GLU A 37 5.14 -19.31 -0.37
N CYS A 38 5.96 -18.48 -1.04
CA CYS A 38 5.49 -17.21 -1.57
C CYS A 38 6.41 -16.72 -2.69
N GLU A 39 5.86 -16.61 -3.90
CA GLU A 39 6.53 -16.00 -5.05
C GLU A 39 6.22 -14.51 -5.11
N PHE A 40 4.94 -14.16 -5.04
CA PHE A 40 4.47 -12.79 -5.12
C PHE A 40 3.22 -12.55 -4.28
N THR A 41 2.93 -11.27 -4.07
CA THR A 41 1.74 -10.76 -3.42
C THR A 41 0.98 -9.89 -4.40
N LYS A 42 -0.34 -10.05 -4.46
CA LYS A 42 -1.26 -9.10 -5.10
C LYS A 42 -1.86 -8.19 -4.06
N TRP A 43 -2.00 -6.93 -4.40
CA TRP A 43 -2.38 -5.88 -3.48
C TRP A 43 -3.56 -5.07 -4.00
N THR A 44 -4.37 -4.65 -3.04
CA THR A 44 -5.37 -3.61 -3.15
C THR A 44 -5.16 -2.66 -1.98
N ILE A 45 -4.88 -1.39 -2.27
CA ILE A 45 -4.63 -0.34 -1.27
C ILE A 45 -5.68 0.74 -1.47
N THR A 46 -6.47 1.00 -0.44
CA THR A 46 -7.43 2.10 -0.42
C THR A 46 -6.99 3.14 0.59
N LEU A 47 -6.78 4.36 0.13
CA LEU A 47 -6.51 5.52 0.98
C LEU A 47 -7.80 6.34 1.12
N HIS A 48 -8.14 6.70 2.35
CA HIS A 48 -9.32 7.50 2.66
C HIS A 48 -8.95 8.87 3.18
N GLN A 49 -9.80 9.85 2.94
CA GLN A 49 -9.66 11.21 3.42
C GLN A 49 -10.98 11.72 3.98
N ASP A 50 -10.91 12.73 4.83
CA ASP A 50 -12.07 13.47 5.29
C ASP A 50 -12.70 14.24 4.11
N SER A 51 -14.00 14.09 3.88
CA SER A 51 -14.65 14.64 2.69
C SER A 51 -14.79 16.17 2.72
N ALA A 52 -14.64 16.81 3.88
CA ALA A 52 -14.80 18.25 4.03
C ALA A 52 -13.45 18.98 3.97
N THR A 53 -12.41 18.35 4.51
CA THR A 53 -11.07 18.95 4.64
C THR A 53 -10.04 18.37 3.68
N GLU A 54 -10.37 17.26 3.03
CA GLU A 54 -9.44 16.46 2.19
C GLU A 54 -8.21 15.94 2.97
N ALA A 55 -8.25 16.01 4.31
CA ALA A 55 -7.17 15.54 5.15
C ALA A 55 -7.09 14.00 5.13
N PRO A 56 -5.87 13.40 5.04
CA PRO A 56 -5.68 11.97 5.20
C PRO A 56 -6.30 11.44 6.50
N THR A 57 -7.01 10.31 6.41
CA THR A 57 -7.62 9.66 7.58
C THR A 57 -7.03 8.26 7.78
N THR A 58 -7.59 7.29 7.07
CA THR A 58 -7.30 5.86 7.25
C THR A 58 -6.96 5.20 5.92
N PHE A 59 -6.28 4.07 5.98
CA PHE A 59 -6.09 3.21 4.83
C PHE A 59 -6.62 1.81 5.09
N ASN A 60 -6.90 1.07 4.02
CA ASN A 60 -7.15 -0.37 4.04
C ASN A 60 -6.25 -1.03 2.98
N ILE A 61 -5.56 -2.09 3.37
CA ILE A 61 -4.83 -2.99 2.47
C ILE A 61 -5.50 -4.34 2.50
N SER A 62 -5.91 -4.83 1.35
CA SER A 62 -6.25 -6.23 1.13
C SER A 62 -5.20 -6.83 0.22
N CYS A 63 -4.55 -7.91 0.64
CA CYS A 63 -3.59 -8.59 -0.20
C CYS A 63 -3.74 -10.11 -0.14
N VAL A 64 -3.34 -10.76 -1.23
CA VAL A 64 -3.26 -12.22 -1.33
C VAL A 64 -1.86 -12.58 -1.77
N TYR A 65 -1.20 -13.47 -1.04
CA TYR A 65 0.15 -13.93 -1.34
C TYR A 65 0.21 -15.44 -1.53
N GLY A 66 1.19 -15.93 -2.30
CA GLY A 66 1.41 -17.37 -2.47
C GLY A 66 2.23 -17.71 -3.71
N ILE A 67 2.13 -18.97 -4.13
CA ILE A 67 2.71 -19.49 -5.36
C ILE A 67 1.73 -19.28 -6.51
N GLY A 68 2.20 -18.77 -7.65
CA GLY A 68 1.36 -18.55 -8.83
C GLY A 68 0.82 -19.86 -9.38
N GLN A 69 -0.47 -19.90 -9.72
CA GLN A 69 -1.04 -21.06 -10.38
C GLN A 69 -0.77 -20.97 -11.90
N PRO A 70 -0.08 -21.95 -12.50
CA PRO A 70 0.26 -21.93 -13.92
C PRO A 70 -0.98 -21.73 -14.81
N ASN A 71 -0.81 -20.96 -15.88
CA ASN A 71 -1.87 -20.63 -16.86
C ASN A 71 -3.09 -19.89 -16.27
N THR A 72 -2.94 -19.25 -15.11
CA THR A 72 -3.98 -18.41 -14.52
C THR A 72 -3.36 -17.12 -13.97
N SER A 73 -4.21 -16.18 -13.54
CA SER A 73 -3.76 -15.07 -12.71
C SER A 73 -3.82 -15.38 -11.21
N GLY A 74 -4.27 -16.57 -10.82
CA GLY A 74 -4.53 -16.95 -9.43
C GLY A 74 -3.32 -17.53 -8.70
N PHE A 75 -3.57 -17.99 -7.49
CA PHE A 75 -2.59 -18.67 -6.65
C PHE A 75 -2.97 -20.13 -6.47
N VAL A 76 -1.97 -21.01 -6.32
CA VAL A 76 -2.19 -22.39 -5.92
C VAL A 76 -2.94 -22.41 -4.60
N GLY A 77 -4.05 -23.16 -4.53
CA GLY A 77 -4.91 -23.21 -3.35
C GLY A 77 -5.59 -21.89 -2.97
N GLY A 78 -5.64 -20.91 -3.88
CA GLY A 78 -6.23 -19.59 -3.64
C GLY A 78 -5.32 -18.58 -2.92
N GLY A 79 -4.15 -19.01 -2.45
CA GLY A 79 -3.21 -18.16 -1.70
C GLY A 79 -3.67 -17.84 -0.28
N THR A 80 -2.90 -17.02 0.42
CA THR A 80 -3.23 -16.56 1.78
C THR A 80 -3.65 -15.10 1.74
N LYS A 81 -4.83 -14.81 2.28
CA LYS A 81 -5.39 -13.46 2.35
C LYS A 81 -4.97 -12.76 3.65
N VAL A 82 -4.60 -11.49 3.55
CA VAL A 82 -4.28 -10.61 4.67
C VAL A 82 -5.01 -9.28 4.48
N GLU A 83 -5.52 -8.73 5.58
CA GLU A 83 -6.17 -7.42 5.64
C GLU A 83 -5.45 -6.58 6.70
N ILE A 84 -5.12 -5.32 6.36
CA ILE A 84 -4.44 -4.38 7.25
C ILE A 84 -5.14 -3.04 7.17
N GLU A 85 -5.41 -2.44 8.32
CA GLU A 85 -5.94 -1.09 8.43
C GLU A 85 -5.02 -0.23 9.31
N GLY A 86 -5.13 1.08 9.14
CA GLY A 86 -4.36 2.03 9.92
C GLY A 86 -4.55 3.46 9.46
N LYS A 87 -3.68 4.35 9.93
CA LYS A 87 -3.65 5.76 9.53
C LYS A 87 -2.62 5.99 8.46
N TRP A 88 -2.84 7.00 7.62
CA TRP A 88 -1.84 7.44 6.66
C TRP A 88 -1.71 8.95 6.68
N THR A 89 -0.60 9.44 6.13
CA THR A 89 -0.30 10.86 6.01
C THR A 89 0.44 11.13 4.70
N ILE A 90 0.54 12.40 4.35
CA ILE A 90 1.34 12.89 3.22
C ILE A 90 2.57 13.58 3.79
N VAL A 91 3.75 13.13 3.37
CA VAL A 91 5.04 13.73 3.70
C VAL A 91 5.82 14.06 2.43
N LYS A 92 6.93 14.78 2.59
CA LYS A 92 7.84 15.10 1.49
C LYS A 92 9.15 14.32 1.59
N GLY A 93 9.73 14.07 0.42
CA GLY A 93 11.10 13.64 0.24
C GLY A 93 11.25 12.15 -0.04
N SER A 94 11.94 11.87 -1.13
CA SER A 94 12.60 10.60 -1.44
C SER A 94 14.12 10.79 -1.43
N LYS A 95 14.89 9.71 -1.52
CA LYS A 95 16.36 9.78 -1.61
C LYS A 95 16.84 10.58 -2.82
N ALA A 96 16.08 10.59 -3.92
CA ALA A 96 16.43 11.27 -5.16
C ALA A 96 15.84 12.68 -5.29
N ASN A 97 14.77 13.01 -4.54
CA ASN A 97 14.08 14.29 -4.63
C ASN A 97 13.43 14.66 -3.28
N SER A 98 13.93 15.72 -2.64
CA SER A 98 13.43 16.19 -1.34
C SER A 98 12.00 16.74 -1.37
N GLU A 99 11.51 17.16 -2.54
CA GLU A 99 10.16 17.71 -2.73
C GLU A 99 9.15 16.67 -3.22
N ALA A 100 9.58 15.41 -3.41
CA ALA A 100 8.68 14.35 -3.85
C ALA A 100 7.55 14.12 -2.85
N VAL A 101 6.31 14.01 -3.33
CA VAL A 101 5.15 13.68 -2.50
C VAL A 101 5.20 12.20 -2.13
N VAL A 102 5.08 11.88 -0.85
CA VAL A 102 5.14 10.52 -0.31
C VAL A 102 3.90 10.25 0.54
N TYR A 103 3.22 9.15 0.26
CA TYR A 103 2.15 8.62 1.08
C TYR A 103 2.74 7.65 2.10
N GLN A 104 2.66 8.00 3.38
CA GLN A 104 3.20 7.19 4.47
C GLN A 104 2.05 6.53 5.23
N LEU A 105 2.11 5.20 5.34
CA LEU A 105 1.19 4.40 6.15
C LEU A 105 1.79 4.19 7.54
N ASN A 106 0.92 4.15 8.55
CA ASN A 106 1.29 3.97 9.96
C ASN A 106 2.40 4.95 10.43
N PRO A 107 2.23 6.28 10.28
CA PRO A 107 3.26 7.25 10.65
C PRO A 107 3.63 7.19 12.15
N ASP A 108 2.71 6.74 12.99
CA ASP A 108 2.89 6.61 14.44
C ASP A 108 3.61 5.30 14.84
N GLN A 109 3.95 4.42 13.88
CA GLN A 109 4.60 3.12 14.11
C GLN A 109 5.79 2.95 13.15
N PRO A 110 6.96 3.56 13.44
CA PRO A 110 8.11 3.58 12.52
C PRO A 110 8.56 2.19 12.04
N GLU A 111 8.44 1.17 12.88
CA GLU A 111 8.81 -0.21 12.57
C GLU A 111 7.84 -0.93 11.62
N LYS A 112 6.63 -0.39 11.44
CA LYS A 112 5.61 -0.87 10.49
C LYS A 112 5.28 0.15 9.41
N SER A 113 6.01 1.27 9.39
CA SER A 113 5.77 2.36 8.47
C SER A 113 6.14 1.95 7.05
N VAL A 114 5.21 2.15 6.13
CA VAL A 114 5.39 1.90 4.69
C VAL A 114 5.27 3.21 3.95
N SER A 115 6.15 3.47 2.99
CA SER A 115 6.15 4.72 2.24
C SER A 115 6.06 4.46 0.75
N PHE A 116 5.15 5.16 0.09
CA PHE A 116 5.00 5.15 -1.36
C PHE A 116 5.30 6.54 -1.91
N VAL A 117 6.23 6.65 -2.84
CA VAL A 117 6.40 7.90 -3.59
C VAL A 117 5.34 7.99 -4.67
N LYS A 118 4.74 9.16 -4.81
CA LYS A 118 3.86 9.51 -5.92
C LYS A 118 4.73 9.80 -7.15
N LEU A 119 4.68 8.92 -8.15
CA LEU A 119 5.38 9.13 -9.42
C LEU A 119 4.56 10.01 -10.36
N ASP A 120 3.24 9.80 -10.38
CA ASP A 120 2.27 10.69 -11.03
C ASP A 120 0.90 10.62 -10.29
N ASP A 121 -0.18 11.16 -10.87
CA ASP A 121 -1.51 11.13 -10.23
C ASP A 121 -2.15 9.73 -10.13
N ASN A 122 -1.68 8.79 -10.94
CA ASN A 122 -2.21 7.44 -11.07
C ASN A 122 -1.20 6.34 -10.69
N ILE A 123 0.04 6.69 -10.33
CA ILE A 123 1.12 5.73 -10.11
C ILE A 123 1.83 6.10 -8.82
N ILE A 124 1.88 5.11 -7.93
CA ILE A 124 2.72 5.16 -6.73
C ILE A 124 3.71 4.01 -6.73
N HIS A 125 4.85 4.19 -6.08
CA HIS A 125 5.90 3.20 -6.03
C HIS A 125 6.44 3.05 -4.61
N LEU A 126 6.64 1.81 -4.16
CA LEU A 126 7.10 1.51 -2.81
C LEU A 126 8.55 1.96 -2.60
N LEU A 127 8.84 2.50 -1.42
CA LEU A 127 10.18 2.90 -1.01
C LEU A 127 10.77 1.91 0.00
N TYR A 128 12.10 1.78 -0.04
CA TYR A 128 12.87 1.26 1.09
C TYR A 128 12.82 2.24 2.28
N SER A 129 13.24 1.78 3.45
CA SER A 129 13.32 2.62 4.66
C SER A 129 14.28 3.82 4.50
N ASP A 130 15.28 3.72 3.64
CA ASP A 130 16.20 4.82 3.27
C ASP A 130 15.61 5.79 2.23
N LYS A 131 14.32 5.62 1.89
CA LYS A 131 13.56 6.41 0.91
C LYS A 131 14.03 6.26 -0.55
N SER A 132 14.84 5.26 -0.87
CA SER A 132 15.12 4.87 -2.26
C SER A 132 13.99 4.04 -2.86
N LEU A 133 13.88 4.01 -4.20
CA LEU A 133 12.88 3.22 -4.91
C LEU A 133 13.14 1.72 -4.73
N MET A 134 12.10 0.94 -4.47
CA MET A 134 12.22 -0.51 -4.41
C MET A 134 12.41 -1.13 -5.79
N ILE A 135 13.51 -1.86 -5.95
CA ILE A 135 13.86 -2.49 -7.22
C ILE A 135 13.19 -3.87 -7.29
N GLY A 136 12.37 -4.07 -8.30
CA GLY A 136 11.71 -5.34 -8.61
C GLY A 136 12.68 -6.42 -9.11
N ASN A 137 12.11 -7.51 -9.62
CA ASN A 137 12.85 -8.59 -10.27
C ASN A 137 12.32 -8.79 -11.71
N SER A 138 12.67 -9.90 -12.36
CA SER A 138 12.27 -10.21 -13.75
C SER A 138 10.76 -10.41 -13.95
N GLY A 139 9.99 -10.65 -12.89
CA GLY A 139 8.56 -10.97 -12.97
C GLY A 139 7.64 -10.00 -12.21
N GLN A 140 8.15 -9.24 -11.25
CA GLN A 140 7.33 -8.36 -10.41
C GLN A 140 8.04 -7.04 -10.11
N SER A 141 7.24 -5.98 -9.95
CA SER A 141 7.71 -4.64 -9.60
C SER A 141 7.26 -4.25 -8.19
N TYR A 142 7.41 -2.99 -7.83
CA TYR A 142 6.82 -2.41 -6.62
C TYR A 142 5.99 -1.17 -6.95
N THR A 143 5.42 -1.15 -8.16
CA THR A 143 4.58 -0.08 -8.70
C THR A 143 3.11 -0.44 -8.59
N PHE A 144 2.29 0.52 -8.18
CA PHE A 144 0.85 0.35 -7.99
C PHE A 144 0.12 1.40 -8.81
N ASN A 145 -0.92 0.96 -9.52
CA ASN A 145 -1.71 1.80 -10.40
C ASN A 145 -3.02 2.15 -9.71
N LYS A 146 -3.39 3.44 -9.76
CA LYS A 146 -4.68 3.94 -9.35
C LYS A 146 -5.72 3.43 -10.33
N ILE A 147 -6.74 2.76 -9.81
CA ILE A 147 -7.90 2.35 -10.60
C ILE A 147 -9.04 3.28 -10.22
N LYS A 148 -9.67 3.88 -11.25
CA LYS A 148 -10.96 4.55 -11.07
C LYS A 148 -11.93 3.47 -10.64
N ASN A 149 -12.51 3.60 -9.45
CA ASN A 149 -13.48 2.65 -8.94
C ASN A 149 -14.61 2.52 -9.97
N ILE A 150 -14.59 1.43 -10.76
CA ILE A 150 -15.68 1.12 -11.69
C ILE A 150 -16.74 0.51 -10.78
N ARG A 151 -17.69 1.35 -10.36
CA ARG A 151 -18.90 0.89 -9.67
C ARG A 151 -19.69 -0.06 -10.55
#